data_AF-A0A6L2JV28-F1
#
_entry.id   AF-A0A6L2JV28-F1
#
_cell.length_a   1.000
_cell.length_b   1.000
_cell.length_c   1.000
_cell.angle_alpha   90.00
_cell.angle_beta   90.00
_cell.angle_gamma   90.00
#
_symmetry.space_group_name_H-M   'P 1'
#
loop_
_entity.id
_entity.type
_entity.pdbx_description
1 polymer ?
#
loop_
_entity_poly.entity_id
_entity_poly.type
_entity_poly.pdbx_seq_one_letter_code
_entity_poly.pdbx_strand_id
1 'polypeptide(L)'
;MRCAAHISNFIVQDGLAVIGDEIDRIRDSVAFWTTTPKREQKFEETTHQLVISSMKQLALGCMTWWNSTYLMLSVVVLYKDVFRRLKAMDSQYKCLPKERD
;
A
#
# COMPACT_ATOMS: atom_id res chain seq x y z
N MET A 1 -32.25 4.69 -12.11
CA MET A 1 -32.16 5.74 -11.06
C MET A 1 -30.72 5.72 -10.53
N ARG A 2 -29.96 6.83 -10.63
CA ARG A 2 -28.59 6.92 -10.11
C ARG A 2 -28.63 7.60 -8.75
N CYS A 3 -28.48 6.83 -7.68
CA CYS A 3 -28.41 7.36 -6.32
C CYS A 3 -27.08 8.08 -6.10
N ALA A 4 -27.02 9.02 -5.14
CA ALA A 4 -25.79 9.77 -4.82
C ALA A 4 -24.59 8.83 -4.57
N ALA A 5 -24.79 7.70 -3.88
CA ALA A 5 -23.75 6.68 -3.67
C ALA A 5 -23.21 6.07 -4.98
N HIS A 6 -24.06 5.89 -5.99
CA HIS A 6 -23.64 5.39 -7.31
C HIS A 6 -22.76 6.45 -8.01
N ILE A 7 -23.17 7.72 -7.97
CA ILE A 7 -22.42 8.83 -8.56
C ILE A 7 -21.06 8.97 -7.85
N SER A 8 -21.04 8.91 -6.52
CA SER A 8 -19.80 8.95 -5.73
C SER A 8 -18.87 7.78 -6.07
N ASN A 9 -19.39 6.56 -6.22
CA ASN A 9 -18.57 5.42 -6.63
C ASN A 9 -17.96 5.63 -8.02
N PHE A 10 -18.72 6.22 -8.95
CA PHE A 10 -18.24 6.52 -10.29
C PHE A 10 -17.11 7.55 -10.28
N ILE A 11 -17.26 8.65 -9.53
CA ILE A 11 -16.24 9.69 -9.38
C ILE A 11 -14.96 9.12 -8.74
N VAL A 12 -15.12 8.30 -7.70
CA VAL A 12 -13.98 7.68 -7.01
C VAL A 12 -13.27 6.69 -7.93
N GLN A 13 -13.99 5.86 -8.70
CA GLN A 13 -13.37 4.95 -9.66
C GLN A 13 -12.63 5.68 -10.78
N ASP A 14 -13.22 6.76 -11.31
CA ASP A 14 -12.59 7.60 -12.33
C ASP A 14 -11.30 8.24 -11.79
N GLY A 15 -11.34 8.79 -10.57
CA GLY A 15 -10.16 9.34 -9.90
C GLY A 15 -9.10 8.27 -9.58
N LEU A 16 -9.51 7.07 -9.17
CA LEU A 16 -8.60 5.94 -8.95
C LEU A 16 -7.95 5.45 -10.25
N ALA A 17 -8.64 5.53 -11.39
CA ALA A 17 -8.09 5.16 -12.68
C ALA A 17 -6.90 6.06 -13.10
N VAL A 18 -6.97 7.36 -12.78
CA VAL A 18 -5.87 8.31 -13.05
C VAL A 18 -4.60 7.96 -12.27
N ILE A 19 -4.74 7.44 -11.06
CA ILE A 19 -3.61 7.04 -10.19
C ILE A 19 -3.39 5.52 -10.15
N GLY A 20 -4.02 4.78 -11.08
CA GLY A 20 -4.04 3.31 -11.07
C GLY A 20 -2.65 2.70 -11.12
N ASP A 21 -1.76 3.23 -11.97
CA ASP A 21 -0.37 2.77 -12.09
C ASP A 21 0.40 2.88 -10.76
N GLU A 22 0.25 3.99 -10.05
CA GLU A 22 0.89 4.17 -8.74
C GLU A 22 0.28 3.26 -7.68
N ILE A 23 -1.03 3.00 -7.74
CA ILE A 23 -1.70 2.02 -6.87
C ILE A 23 -1.16 0.62 -7.14
N ASP A 24 -0.98 0.22 -8.39
CA ASP A 24 -0.42 -1.09 -8.74
C ASP A 24 1.04 -1.21 -8.28
N ARG A 25 1.87 -0.17 -8.42
CA ARG A 25 3.23 -0.15 -7.86
C ARG A 25 3.25 -0.30 -6.34
N ILE A 26 2.29 0.31 -5.64
CA ILE A 26 2.10 0.12 -4.21
C ILE A 26 1.69 -1.33 -3.90
N ARG A 27 0.78 -1.91 -4.68
CA ARG A 27 0.38 -3.31 -4.50
C ARG A 27 1.54 -4.28 -4.72
N ASP A 28 2.36 -4.07 -5.75
CA ASP A 28 3.58 -4.83 -5.97
C ASP A 28 4.55 -4.70 -4.79
N SER A 29 4.63 -3.51 -4.20
CA SER A 29 5.45 -3.29 -3.00
C SER A 29 4.94 -4.10 -1.81
N VAL A 30 3.64 -4.02 -1.53
CA VAL A 30 2.99 -4.80 -0.47
C VAL A 30 3.19 -6.29 -0.71
N ALA A 31 2.88 -6.75 -1.92
CA ALA A 31 3.04 -8.14 -2.34
C ALA A 31 4.48 -8.61 -2.14
N PHE A 32 5.48 -7.84 -2.58
CA PHE A 32 6.89 -8.21 -2.45
C PHE A 32 7.28 -8.54 -1.00
N TRP A 33 6.85 -7.72 -0.05
CA TRP A 33 7.15 -7.89 1.37
C TRP A 33 6.29 -8.97 2.04
N THR A 34 5.08 -9.22 1.55
CA THR A 34 4.18 -10.26 2.08
C THR A 34 4.28 -11.62 1.37
N THR A 35 5.07 -11.74 0.29
CA THR A 35 5.14 -12.97 -0.53
C THR A 35 5.82 -14.13 0.21
N THR A 36 6.76 -13.84 1.10
CA THR A 36 7.54 -14.87 1.78
C THR A 36 7.67 -14.58 3.27
N PRO A 37 7.63 -15.60 4.14
CA PRO A 37 7.71 -15.40 5.59
C PRO A 37 9.01 -14.71 6.02
N LYS A 38 10.11 -14.94 5.29
CA LYS A 38 11.40 -14.26 5.53
C LYS A 38 11.33 -12.76 5.28
N ARG A 39 10.61 -12.33 4.23
CA ARG A 39 10.42 -10.91 3.92
C ARG A 39 9.42 -10.26 4.86
N GLU A 40 8.37 -10.98 5.24
CA GLU A 40 7.41 -10.52 6.25
C GLU A 40 8.10 -10.29 7.59
N GLN A 41 8.93 -11.23 8.04
CA GLN A 41 9.71 -11.07 9.27
C GLN A 41 10.66 -9.86 9.20
N LYS A 42 11.32 -9.64 8.06
CA LYS A 42 12.19 -8.46 7.87
C LYS A 42 11.40 -7.16 7.89
N PHE A 43 10.18 -7.16 7.36
CA PHE A 43 9.28 -6.02 7.41
C PHE A 43 8.83 -5.73 8.85
N GLU A 44 8.44 -6.77 9.60
CA GLU A 44 8.03 -6.67 11.00
C GLU A 44 9.19 -6.15 11.87
N GLU A 45 10.38 -6.72 11.73
CA GLU A 45 11.58 -6.26 12.44
C GLU A 45 11.87 -4.78 12.18
N THR A 46 11.79 -4.34 10.93
CA THR A 46 12.01 -2.93 10.56
C THR A 46 10.92 -2.01 11.13
N THR A 47 9.70 -2.51 11.21
CA THR A 47 8.56 -1.81 11.84
C THR A 47 8.79 -1.63 13.34
N HIS A 48 9.24 -2.68 14.03
CA HIS A 48 9.61 -2.62 15.45
C HIS A 48 10.78 -1.68 15.69
N GLN A 49 11.81 -1.68 14.82
CA GLN A 49 12.94 -0.75 14.92
C GLN A 49 12.55 0.72 14.77
N LEU A 50 11.49 1.01 14.02
CA LEU A 50 10.97 2.36 13.82
C LEU A 50 9.90 2.77 14.83
N VAL A 51 9.60 1.90 15.82
CA VAL A 51 8.58 2.13 16.87
C VAL A 51 7.23 2.54 16.27
N ILE A 52 6.90 2.01 15.09
CA ILE A 52 5.60 2.28 14.49
C ILE A 52 4.57 1.46 15.27
N SER A 53 3.82 2.13 16.13
CA SER A 53 2.81 1.52 17.02
C SER A 53 1.59 0.91 16.29
N SER A 54 1.57 0.89 14.96
CA SER A 54 0.45 0.30 14.22
C SER A 54 0.57 -1.21 14.15
N MET A 55 -0.42 -1.91 14.71
CA MET A 55 -0.65 -3.35 14.58
C MET A 55 -1.33 -3.75 13.25
N LYS A 56 -1.42 -2.83 12.28
CA LYS A 56 -2.14 -3.10 11.04
C LYS A 56 -1.26 -3.92 10.09
N GLN A 57 -1.57 -5.20 9.92
CA GLN A 57 -0.88 -6.04 8.95
C GLN A 57 -1.00 -5.45 7.54
N LEU A 58 0.10 -5.56 6.78
CA LEU A 58 0.11 -5.32 5.35
C LEU A 58 -0.78 -6.38 4.68
N ALA A 59 -2.00 -5.99 4.33
CA ALA A 59 -2.92 -6.84 3.59
C ALA A 59 -3.04 -6.36 2.14
N LEU A 60 -2.96 -7.30 1.20
CA LEU A 60 -3.29 -7.04 -0.19
C LEU A 60 -4.80 -6.76 -0.29
N GLY A 61 -5.15 -5.52 -0.60
CA GLY A 61 -6.55 -5.14 -0.85
C GLY A 61 -7.13 -5.91 -2.04
N CYS A 62 -8.41 -6.27 -1.96
CA CYS A 62 -9.15 -6.86 -3.09
C CYS A 62 -9.52 -5.77 -4.11
N MET A 63 -8.98 -5.87 -5.33
CA MET A 63 -9.10 -4.86 -6.40
C MET A 63 -10.54 -4.46 -6.75
N THR A 64 -11.53 -5.30 -6.42
CA THR A 64 -12.92 -5.09 -6.79
C THR A 64 -13.61 -3.94 -6.04
N TRP A 65 -13.11 -3.52 -4.86
CA TRP A 65 -13.73 -2.46 -4.06
C TRP A 65 -12.75 -1.35 -3.65
N TRP A 66 -13.14 -0.09 -3.87
CA TRP A 66 -12.36 1.10 -3.49
C TRP A 66 -12.08 1.15 -1.99
N ASN A 67 -12.96 0.59 -1.15
CA ASN A 67 -12.76 0.48 0.30
C ASN A 67 -11.48 -0.29 0.67
N SER A 68 -11.15 -1.35 -0.08
CA SER A 68 -9.95 -2.15 0.18
C SER A 68 -8.69 -1.40 -0.28
N THR A 69 -8.79 -0.68 -1.40
CA THR A 69 -7.70 0.14 -1.94
C THR A 69 -7.41 1.30 -1.00
N TYR A 70 -8.45 1.96 -0.49
CA TYR A 70 -8.34 3.00 0.52
C TYR A 70 -7.68 2.47 1.80
N LEU A 71 -8.11 1.31 2.30
CA LEU A 71 -7.52 0.71 3.50
C LEU A 71 -6.03 0.37 3.30
N MET A 72 -5.69 -0.24 2.16
CA MET A 72 -4.30 -0.54 1.80
C MET A 72 -3.46 0.74 1.72
N LEU A 73 -3.96 1.79 1.05
CA LEU A 73 -3.25 3.07 0.94
C LEU A 73 -3.07 3.73 2.32
N SER A 74 -4.10 3.70 3.17
CA SER A 74 -4.03 4.22 4.54
C SER A 74 -2.97 3.51 5.37
N VAL A 75 -2.84 2.19 5.22
CA VAL A 75 -1.78 1.38 5.84
C VAL A 75 -0.41 1.76 5.25
N VAL A 76 -0.26 1.78 3.93
CA VAL A 76 1.02 2.08 3.25
C VAL A 76 1.58 3.45 3.64
N VAL A 77 0.72 4.46 3.80
CA VAL A 77 1.12 5.79 4.26
C VAL A 77 1.74 5.75 5.66
N LEU A 78 1.20 4.93 6.57
CA LEU A 78 1.75 4.76 7.93
C LEU A 78 3.12 4.07 7.91
N TYR A 79 3.36 3.17 6.95
CA TYR A 79 4.61 2.43 6.82
C TYR A 79 5.60 3.08 5.82
N LYS A 80 5.39 4.35 5.42
CA LYS A 80 6.25 5.03 4.43
C LYS A 80 7.73 4.99 4.81
N ASP A 81 8.05 5.25 6.07
CA ASP A 81 9.44 5.23 6.56
C ASP A 81 10.03 3.81 6.65
N VAL A 82 9.18 2.80 6.87
CA VAL A 82 9.59 1.39 6.80
C VAL A 82 9.97 1.02 5.37
N PHE A 83 9.15 1.37 4.37
CA PHE A 83 9.47 1.10 2.96
C PHE A 83 10.76 1.81 2.51
N ARG A 84 10.98 3.06 2.97
CA ARG A 84 12.23 3.79 2.69
C ARG A 84 13.45 3.07 3.29
N ARG A 85 13.37 2.63 4.54
CA ARG A 85 14.45 1.92 5.23
C ARG A 85 14.73 0.55 4.59
N LEU A 86 13.68 -0.17 4.21
CA LEU A 86 13.79 -1.44 3.52
C LEU A 86 14.46 -1.33 2.13
N LYS A 87 14.20 -0.24 1.38
CA LYS A 87 14.94 0.05 0.14
C LYS A 87 16.44 0.20 0.38
N ALA A 88 16.82 0.93 1.42
CA ALA A 88 18.23 1.12 1.74
C ALA A 88 18.93 -0.21 2.11
N MET A 89 18.18 -1.18 2.65
CA MET A 89 18.69 -2.48 3.10
C MET A 89 18.60 -3.60 2.06
N ASP A 90 17.82 -3.44 0.99
CA ASP A 90 17.54 -4.52 0.05
C ASP A 90 17.58 -4.02 -1.40
N SER A 91 18.72 -4.24 -2.06
CA SER A 91 18.95 -3.85 -3.46
C SER A 91 18.01 -4.52 -4.46
N GLN A 92 17.29 -5.59 -4.06
CA GLN A 92 16.31 -6.27 -4.88
C GLN A 92 14.93 -5.58 -4.84
N TYR A 93 14.69 -4.69 -3.87
CA TYR A 93 13.42 -3.97 -3.73
C TYR A 93 13.37 -2.73 -4.63
N LYS A 94 12.72 -2.87 -5.80
CA LYS A 94 12.65 -1.82 -6.85
C LYS A 94 11.32 -1.06 -6.92
N CYS A 95 10.26 -1.62 -6.35
CA CYS A 95 8.92 -1.03 -6.40
C CYS A 95 8.75 -0.14 -5.17
N LEU A 96 8.87 1.19 -5.32
CA LEU A 96 8.51 2.13 -4.26
C LEU A 96 7.29 2.96 -4.64
N PRO A 97 6.39 3.25 -3.69
CA PRO A 97 5.48 4.37 -3.83
C PRO A 97 6.31 5.63 -4.12
N LYS A 98 6.04 6.35 -5.21
CA LYS A 98 6.72 7.63 -5.44
C LYS A 98 6.31 8.60 -4.34
N GLU A 99 7.25 9.42 -3.91
CA GLU A 99 6.89 10.62 -3.17
C GLU A 99 6.22 11.57 -4.16
N ARG A 100 5.03 12.07 -3.80
CA ARG A 100 4.53 13.26 -4.46
C ARG A 100 5.32 14.43 -3.88
N ASP A 101 5.95 15.21 -4.75
CA ASP A 101 6.29 16.61 -4.50
C ASP A 101 5.03 17.41 -4.10
#